data_AF-A0A3E2JCG1-F1
#
_entry.id   AF-A0A3E2JCG1-F1
#
_cell.length_a   1.000
_cell.length_b   1.000
_cell.length_c   1.000
_cell.angle_alpha   90.00
_cell.angle_beta   90.00
_cell.angle_gamma   90.00
#
_symmetry.space_group_name_H-M   'P 1'
#
loop_
_entity.id
_entity.type
_entity.pdbx_description
1 polymer ?
#
loop_
_entity_poly.entity_id
_entity_poly.type
_entity_poly.pdbx_seq_one_letter_code
_entity_poly.pdbx_strand_id
1 'polypeptide(L)'
;MKNLIVSDGKFVTEDGTDIFEIYKNGLRKNPYNAAGSGIMAAHYGPQLYALAKNGFDSIPDLFLSIGYENSSLQDIGQKESYGIGKTNWIQEWKASVASL
;
A
#
# COMPACT_ATOMS: atom_id res chain seq x y z
N MET A 1 -8.52 10.38 4.82
CA MET A 1 -7.82 10.95 5.99
C MET A 1 -7.27 12.36 5.70
N LYS A 2 -8.03 13.23 5.03
CA LYS A 2 -7.50 14.54 4.63
C LYS A 2 -7.49 15.58 5.76
N ASN A 3 -8.28 15.38 6.82
CA ASN A 3 -8.43 16.31 7.94
C ASN A 3 -8.64 15.57 9.28
N LEU A 4 -7.70 14.70 9.69
CA LEU A 4 -7.80 14.11 11.03
C LEU A 4 -7.39 15.14 12.07
N ILE A 5 -8.18 15.28 13.14
CA ILE A 5 -7.85 16.14 14.26
C ILE A 5 -6.82 15.41 15.11
N VAL A 6 -5.74 16.10 15.48
CA VAL A 6 -4.77 15.59 16.45
C VAL A 6 -5.16 16.10 17.84
N SER A 7 -5.49 15.19 18.74
CA SER A 7 -5.80 15.48 20.15
C SER A 7 -5.01 14.53 21.04
N ASP A 8 -4.23 15.07 21.98
CA ASP A 8 -3.39 14.29 22.90
C ASP A 8 -2.48 13.25 22.20
N GLY A 9 -1.92 13.61 21.05
CA GLY A 9 -1.06 12.72 20.25
C GLY A 9 -1.79 11.59 19.53
N LYS A 10 -3.13 11.59 19.56
CA LYS A 10 -3.99 10.64 18.85
C LYS A 10 -4.66 11.32 17.67
N PHE A 11 -4.93 10.54 16.64
CA PHE A 11 -5.74 10.96 15.52
C PHE A 11 -7.19 10.56 15.79
N VAL A 12 -8.08 11.55 15.84
CA VAL A 12 -9.48 11.33 16.21
C VAL A 12 -10.44 11.66 15.07
N THR A 13 -11.56 10.94 15.03
CA THR A 13 -12.74 11.25 14.21
C THR A 13 -13.45 12.50 14.74
N GLU A 14 -14.45 12.99 13.99
CA GLU A 14 -15.23 14.18 14.37
C GLU A 14 -15.92 14.04 15.74
N ASP A 15 -16.27 12.81 16.14
CA ASP A 15 -16.87 12.50 17.44
C ASP A 15 -15.83 12.25 18.56
N GLY A 16 -14.53 12.42 18.29
CA GLY A 16 -13.45 12.25 19.25
C GLY A 16 -12.92 10.82 19.39
N THR A 17 -13.40 9.86 18.58
CA THR A 17 -12.92 8.47 18.64
C THR A 17 -11.52 8.33 18.05
N ASP A 18 -10.60 7.70 18.77
CA ASP A 18 -9.26 7.35 18.28
C ASP A 18 -9.33 6.35 17.12
N ILE A 19 -8.79 6.71 15.96
CA ILE A 19 -8.79 5.85 14.77
C ILE A 19 -8.07 4.53 14.99
N PHE A 20 -7.09 4.49 15.90
CA PHE A 20 -6.37 3.25 16.21
C PHE A 20 -7.25 2.29 17.01
N GLU A 21 -8.16 2.80 17.84
CA GLU A 21 -9.16 1.96 18.50
C GLU A 21 -10.18 1.41 17.51
N ILE A 22 -10.60 2.21 16.53
CA ILE A 22 -11.45 1.76 15.42
C ILE A 22 -10.79 0.60 14.68
N TYR A 23 -9.51 0.74 14.33
CA TYR A 23 -8.73 -0.31 13.66
C TYR A 23 -8.65 -1.60 14.50
N LYS A 24 -8.24 -1.50 15.78
CA LYS A 24 -8.15 -2.66 16.68
C LYS A 24 -9.49 -3.35 16.87
N ASN A 25 -10.58 -2.59 16.97
CA ASN A 25 -11.93 -3.14 17.09
C ASN A 25 -12.37 -3.86 15.81
N GLY A 26 -12.02 -3.34 14.63
CA GLY A 26 -12.23 -4.01 13.36
C GLY A 26 -11.53 -5.36 13.28
N LEU A 27 -10.25 -5.43 13.69
CA LEU A 27 -9.49 -6.68 13.73
C LEU A 27 -10.12 -7.73 14.65
N ARG A 28 -10.58 -7.33 15.84
CA ARG A 28 -11.21 -8.24 16.80
C ARG A 28 -12.57 -8.76 16.35
N LYS A 29 -13.35 -7.93 15.65
CA LYS A 29 -14.67 -8.30 15.14
C LYS A 29 -14.62 -9.15 13.87
N ASN A 30 -13.49 -9.15 13.16
CA ASN A 30 -13.31 -9.97 11.97
C ASN A 30 -12.96 -11.43 12.37
N PRO A 31 -13.81 -12.41 12.05
CA PRO A 31 -13.58 -13.80 12.45
C PRO A 31 -12.30 -14.42 11.87
N TYR A 32 -11.79 -13.89 10.74
CA TYR A 32 -10.53 -14.34 10.13
C TYR A 32 -9.28 -13.77 10.82
N ASN A 33 -9.43 -12.63 11.51
CA ASN A 33 -8.30 -11.89 12.09
C ASN A 33 -8.31 -11.87 13.63
N ALA A 34 -9.41 -12.27 14.27
CA ALA A 34 -9.61 -12.13 15.71
C ALA A 34 -8.49 -12.75 16.54
N ALA A 35 -8.08 -13.99 16.21
CA ALA A 35 -7.00 -14.71 16.89
C ALA A 35 -5.63 -14.03 16.75
N GLY A 36 -5.39 -13.33 15.63
CA GLY A 36 -4.14 -12.62 15.34
C GLY A 36 -4.19 -11.11 15.58
N SER A 37 -5.31 -10.60 16.12
CA SER A 37 -5.61 -9.16 16.16
C SER A 37 -4.54 -8.34 16.90
N GLY A 38 -3.98 -8.87 17.98
CA GLY A 38 -2.87 -8.22 18.70
C GLY A 38 -1.58 -8.12 17.88
N ILE A 39 -1.22 -9.19 17.16
CA ILE A 39 -0.02 -9.24 16.31
C ILE A 39 -0.18 -8.29 15.13
N MET A 40 -1.34 -8.30 14.48
CA MET A 40 -1.65 -7.38 13.38
C MET A 40 -1.65 -5.93 13.85
N ALA A 41 -2.23 -5.63 15.01
CA ALA A 41 -2.21 -4.29 15.59
C ALA A 41 -0.78 -3.80 15.87
N ALA A 42 0.09 -4.66 16.40
CA ALA A 42 1.50 -4.33 16.63
C ALA A 42 2.27 -4.11 15.31
N HIS A 43 2.00 -4.91 14.29
CA HIS A 43 2.69 -4.83 13.00
C HIS A 43 2.27 -3.60 12.18
N TYR A 44 0.97 -3.35 12.05
CA TYR A 44 0.43 -2.30 11.17
C TYR A 44 0.19 -0.97 11.90
N GLY A 45 0.14 -0.95 13.23
CA GLY A 45 -0.08 0.27 14.01
C GLY A 45 0.89 1.42 13.71
N PRO A 46 2.22 1.17 13.66
CA PRO A 46 3.19 2.19 13.26
C PRO A 46 2.96 2.74 11.84
N GLN A 47 2.55 1.87 10.90
CA GLN A 47 2.27 2.27 9.52
C GLN A 47 1.02 3.17 9.46
N LEU A 48 -0.02 2.82 10.21
CA LEU A 48 -1.23 3.62 10.31
C LEU A 48 -0.94 4.99 10.93
N TYR A 49 -0.12 5.04 11.98
CA TYR A 49 0.32 6.31 12.59
C TYR A 49 1.10 7.18 11.59
N ALA A 50 2.04 6.59 10.85
CA ALA A 50 2.80 7.31 9.83
C ALA A 50 1.89 7.86 8.72
N LEU A 51 0.92 7.05 8.25
CA LEU A 51 -0.08 7.50 7.27
C LEU A 51 -0.93 8.64 7.81
N ALA A 52 -1.42 8.53 9.05
CA ALA A 52 -2.27 9.56 9.64
C ALA A 52 -1.51 10.87 9.88
N LYS A 53 -0.21 10.80 10.24
CA LYS A 53 0.66 11.96 10.42
C LYS A 53 0.98 12.68 9.11
N ASN A 54 1.33 11.92 8.08
CA ASN A 54 1.81 12.49 6.83
C ASN A 54 0.66 12.78 5.85
N GLY A 55 -0.51 12.16 6.06
CA GLY A 55 -1.66 12.26 5.18
C GLY A 55 -1.47 11.46 3.88
N PHE A 56 -2.56 11.19 3.16
CA PHE A 56 -2.49 10.47 1.89
C PHE A 56 -1.82 11.27 0.78
N ASP A 57 -1.84 12.60 0.84
CA ASP A 57 -1.19 13.46 -0.17
C ASP A 57 0.35 13.46 -0.07
N SER A 58 0.90 12.87 1.00
CA SER A 58 2.35 12.71 1.14
C SER A 58 2.93 11.59 0.28
N ILE A 59 2.08 10.70 -0.23
CA ILE A 59 2.43 9.65 -1.17
C ILE A 59 1.89 10.10 -2.54
N PRO A 60 2.71 10.11 -3.62
CA PRO A 60 2.21 10.39 -4.96
C PRO A 60 1.05 9.44 -5.30
N ASP A 61 0.02 9.96 -5.95
CA ASP A 61 -1.08 9.12 -6.44
C ASP A 61 -0.50 7.99 -7.31
N LEU A 62 -0.87 6.75 -6.99
CA LEU A 62 -0.46 5.61 -7.77
C LEU A 62 -1.30 5.55 -9.04
N PHE A 63 -0.72 5.97 -10.16
CA PHE A 63 -1.32 5.78 -11.48
C PHE A 63 -1.03 4.35 -11.96
N LEU A 64 -2.06 3.50 -11.90
CA LEU A 64 -1.99 2.15 -12.43
C LEU A 64 -2.64 2.11 -13.81
N SER A 65 -1.85 1.71 -14.82
CA SER A 65 -2.35 1.53 -16.19
C SER A 65 -2.19 0.08 -16.58
N ILE A 66 -3.30 -0.63 -16.80
CA ILE A 66 -3.29 -2.06 -17.15
C ILE A 66 -3.82 -2.27 -18.56
N GLY A 67 -3.06 -3.00 -19.37
CA GLY A 67 -3.50 -3.56 -20.65
C GLY A 67 -3.74 -5.06 -20.56
N TYR A 68 -4.54 -5.59 -21.48
CA TYR A 68 -4.72 -7.03 -21.65
C TYR A 68 -4.30 -7.45 -23.06
N GLU A 69 -3.27 -8.28 -23.15
CA GLU A 69 -2.73 -8.79 -24.41
C GLU A 69 -2.09 -10.17 -24.15
N ASN A 70 -2.09 -11.06 -25.14
CA ASN A 70 -1.54 -12.42 -25.03
C ASN A 70 -2.08 -13.22 -23.83
N SER A 71 -3.37 -13.05 -23.55
CA SER A 71 -4.04 -13.67 -22.40
C SER A 71 -3.41 -13.33 -21.04
N SER A 72 -2.82 -12.14 -20.92
CA SER A 72 -2.12 -11.67 -19.73
C SER A 72 -2.44 -10.20 -19.44
N LEU A 73 -2.60 -9.85 -18.16
CA LEU A 73 -2.65 -8.47 -17.69
C LEU A 73 -1.24 -7.92 -17.58
N GLN A 74 -1.03 -6.71 -18.10
CA GLN A 74 0.28 -6.09 -18.18
C GLN A 74 0.21 -4.67 -17.62
N ASP A 75 1.20 -4.28 -16.84
CA ASP A 75 1.41 -2.87 -16.51
C ASP A 75 1.95 -2.17 -17.78
N ILE A 76 1.15 -1.26 -18.33
CA ILE A 76 1.48 -0.46 -19.53
C ILE A 76 1.95 0.96 -19.16
N GLY A 77 1.97 1.29 -17.87
CA GLY A 77 2.52 2.55 -17.35
C GLY A 77 4.04 2.52 -17.19
N GLN A 78 4.66 1.34 -17.37
CA GLN A 78 6.10 1.13 -17.20
C GLN A 78 6.76 0.78 -18.55
N LYS A 79 8.02 1.23 -18.72
CA LYS A 79 8.82 0.92 -19.92
C LYS A 79 9.16 -0.57 -20.01
N GLU A 80 9.40 -1.19 -18.87
CA GLU A 80 9.78 -2.59 -18.72
C GLU A 80 8.59 -3.35 -18.12
N SER A 81 8.07 -4.32 -18.86
CA SER A 81 6.93 -5.13 -18.44
C SER A 81 7.33 -6.60 -18.35
N TYR A 82 6.68 -7.31 -17.43
CA TYR A 82 6.82 -8.76 -17.24
C TYR A 82 5.68 -9.55 -17.93
N GLY A 83 4.87 -8.88 -18.73
CA GLY A 83 3.83 -9.50 -19.55
C GLY A 83 4.39 -10.59 -20.47
N ILE A 84 3.55 -11.59 -20.79
CA ILE A 84 3.93 -12.70 -21.67
C ILE A 84 4.40 -12.15 -23.02
N GLY A 85 5.66 -12.44 -23.37
CA GLY A 85 6.30 -12.00 -24.62
C GLY A 85 6.93 -10.60 -24.59
N LYS A 86 6.96 -9.91 -23.44
CA LYS A 86 7.51 -8.55 -23.29
C LYS A 86 8.82 -8.47 -22.50
N THR A 87 9.51 -9.60 -22.31
CA THR A 87 10.70 -9.70 -21.43
C THR A 87 12.04 -9.46 -22.15
N ASN A 88 12.03 -9.00 -23.40
CA ASN A 88 13.24 -8.78 -24.20
C ASN A 88 14.23 -7.81 -23.54
N TRP A 89 13.71 -6.80 -22.84
CA TRP A 89 14.52 -5.82 -22.10
C TRP A 89 15.44 -6.48 -21.07
N ILE A 90 15.10 -7.65 -20.52
CA ILE A 90 15.96 -8.39 -19.58
C ILE A 90 17.25 -8.83 -20.26
N GLN A 91 17.17 -9.27 -21.51
CA GLN A 91 18.35 -9.71 -22.27
C GLN A 91 19.18 -8.51 -22.72
N GLU A 92 18.53 -7.43 -23.17
CA GLU A 92 19.19 -6.17 -23.50
C GLU A 92 19.94 -5.59 -22.28
N TRP A 93 19.29 -5.60 -21.11
CA TRP A 93 19.90 -5.18 -19.85
C TRP A 93 21.10 -6.05 -19.51
N LYS A 94 20.96 -7.39 -19.54
CA LYS A 94 22.06 -8.35 -19.29
C LYS A 94 23.25 -8.12 -20.22
N ALA A 95 23.01 -7.87 -21.51
CA ALA A 95 24.07 -7.57 -22.47
C ALA A 95 24.76 -6.23 -22.17
N SER A 96 24.01 -5.22 -21.74
CA SER A 96 24.56 -3.90 -21.37
C SER A 96 25.44 -3.96 -20.12
N VAL A 97 25.09 -4.79 -19.12
CA VAL A 97 25.92 -4.94 -17.92
C VAL A 97 27.12 -5.87 -18.12
N ALA A 98 27.05 -6.82 -19.05
CA ALA A 98 28.17 -7.71 -19.36
C ALA A 98 29.26 -7.06 -20.24
N SER A 99 28.97 -5.88 -20.79
CA SER A 99 29.91 -5.10 -21.63
C SER A 99 30.57 -3.92 -20.87
N LEU A 100 30.32 -3.81 -19.57
CA LEU A 100 30.96 -2.90 -18.62
C LEU A 100 32.01 -3.65 -17.80
#